data_AF-A0A520DE24-F1
#
_entry.id   AF-A0A520DE24-F1
#
_cell.length_a   1.000
_cell.length_b   1.000
_cell.length_c   1.000
_cell.angle_alpha   90.00
_cell.angle_beta   90.00
_cell.angle_gamma   90.00
#
_symmetry.space_group_name_H-M   'P 1'
#
loop_
_entity.id
_entity.type
_entity.pdbx_description
1 polymer ?
#
loop_
_entity_poly.entity_id
_entity_poly.type
_entity_poly.pdbx_seq_one_letter_code
_entity_poly.pdbx_strand_id
1 'polypeptide(L)'
;MTYIEKLAAIREQMKNDGVAAYIIPSADPHISEYLPSHYKCIPFVTGFTGSVSTVVITQDFAGLWADARYFEQAEEQLVGSGFELVKLKVQHSPEYIQWLNEVLPQGATIAFDEKLVSIVLGDLFEKQLAFKKIKFEHKDYLTSIWEGRPPLPTKPAFLIGEEFTGKSIATKLAEVRSAMKKHNANYHLISSLDDMAWLFNIRGADVSYNPVVLSFALITANKATIYIQEDKLAAADKSILAENGVEISSYTTIANDLQYIPAESSILIDPKRNCFAFYKLIPHSVNKVLETNPSTLLKASKNEVEINNTRKVMVKDGVAITQFLKWVKDNVGKIEMTE
;
A
#
# COMPACT_ATOMS: atom_id res chain seq x y z
N MET A 1 -7.33 -25.45 -5.44
CA MET A 1 -6.65 -25.80 -4.18
C MET A 1 -7.45 -25.32 -2.98
N THR A 2 -7.66 -26.17 -1.99
CA THR A 2 -8.13 -25.80 -0.65
C THR A 2 -7.09 -24.95 0.09
N TYR A 3 -7.45 -24.31 1.21
CA TYR A 3 -6.51 -23.52 2.01
C TYR A 3 -5.39 -24.40 2.61
N ILE A 4 -5.71 -25.63 3.03
CA ILE A 4 -4.72 -26.59 3.54
C ILE A 4 -3.74 -26.99 2.43
N GLU A 5 -4.21 -27.26 1.21
CA GLU A 5 -3.35 -27.57 0.07
C GLU A 5 -2.42 -26.39 -0.28
N LYS A 6 -2.91 -25.15 -0.21
CA LYS A 6 -2.08 -23.94 -0.41
C LYS A 6 -1.01 -23.82 0.67
N LEU A 7 -1.36 -24.00 1.94
CA LEU A 7 -0.40 -23.97 3.05
C LEU A 7 0.69 -25.05 2.88
N ALA A 8 0.30 -26.26 2.49
CA ALA A 8 1.26 -27.33 2.21
C ALA A 8 2.23 -26.99 1.07
N ALA A 9 1.72 -26.44 -0.04
CA ALA A 9 2.53 -26.02 -1.17
C ALA A 9 3.47 -24.85 -0.85
N ILE A 10 3.06 -23.92 0.02
CA ILE A 10 3.94 -22.86 0.53
C ILE A 10 5.07 -23.47 1.38
N ARG A 11 4.76 -24.39 2.31
CA ARG A 11 5.75 -25.06 3.15
C ARG A 11 6.75 -25.89 2.36
N GLU A 12 6.30 -26.53 1.29
CA GLU A 12 7.17 -27.27 0.37
C GLU A 12 8.19 -26.33 -0.31
N GLN A 13 7.73 -25.20 -0.84
CA GLN A 13 8.63 -24.18 -1.42
C GLN A 13 9.61 -23.62 -0.37
N MET A 14 9.12 -23.31 0.84
CA MET A 14 9.97 -22.86 1.94
C MET A 14 11.04 -23.89 2.30
N LYS A 15 10.68 -25.18 2.35
CA LYS A 15 11.62 -26.26 2.66
C LYS A 15 12.71 -26.39 1.59
N ASN A 16 12.33 -26.28 0.31
CA ASN A 16 13.27 -26.35 -0.81
C ASN A 16 14.28 -25.19 -0.80
N ASP A 17 13.85 -24.02 -0.34
CA ASP A 17 14.70 -22.82 -0.23
C ASP A 17 15.42 -22.69 1.13
N GLY A 18 15.19 -23.60 2.08
CA GLY A 18 15.76 -23.49 3.43
C GLY A 18 15.21 -22.31 4.24
N VAL A 19 14.01 -21.85 3.94
CA VAL A 19 13.30 -20.77 4.64
C VAL A 19 12.57 -21.31 5.86
N ALA A 20 12.83 -20.71 7.02
CA ALA A 20 12.27 -21.11 8.30
C ALA A 20 10.91 -20.45 8.59
N ALA A 21 10.69 -19.22 8.10
CA ALA A 21 9.41 -18.53 8.19
C ALA A 21 9.09 -17.72 6.94
N TYR A 22 7.81 -17.66 6.57
CA TYR A 22 7.29 -16.81 5.50
C TYR A 22 6.26 -15.84 6.06
N ILE A 23 6.38 -14.55 5.71
CA ILE A 23 5.49 -13.49 6.19
C ILE A 23 4.70 -12.92 5.02
N ILE A 24 3.37 -12.81 5.20
CA ILE A 24 2.44 -12.22 4.23
C ILE A 24 1.69 -11.08 4.93
N PRO A 25 2.09 -9.81 4.69
CA PRO A 25 1.37 -8.66 5.21
C PRO A 25 0.10 -8.35 4.37
N SER A 26 -0.88 -7.67 4.97
CA SER A 26 -1.98 -7.03 4.23
C SER A 26 -1.50 -5.69 3.67
N ALA A 27 -0.81 -5.71 2.52
CA ALA A 27 -0.27 -4.53 1.87
C ALA A 27 -0.11 -4.73 0.36
N ASP A 28 0.12 -3.63 -0.34
CA ASP A 28 0.58 -3.56 -1.73
C ASP A 28 1.89 -2.75 -1.82
N PRO A 29 2.51 -2.59 -3.00
CA PRO A 29 3.70 -1.75 -3.18
C PRO A 29 3.56 -0.28 -2.79
N HIS A 30 2.34 0.17 -2.52
CA HIS A 30 2.00 1.54 -2.13
C HIS A 30 1.66 1.68 -0.64
N ILE A 31 1.76 0.57 0.11
CA ILE A 31 1.38 0.47 1.52
C ILE A 31 -0.07 0.97 1.74
N SER A 32 -0.95 0.58 0.81
CA SER A 32 -2.38 0.91 0.86
C SER A 32 -3.11 0.15 1.98
N GLU A 33 -4.14 0.77 2.56
CA GLU A 33 -5.03 0.10 3.52
C GLU A 33 -6.00 -0.86 2.82
N TYR A 34 -6.61 -0.41 1.72
CA TYR A 34 -7.47 -1.24 0.88
C TYR A 34 -6.71 -1.65 -0.37
N LEU A 35 -6.82 -2.93 -0.72
CA LEU A 35 -5.99 -3.54 -1.75
C LEU A 35 -6.79 -3.85 -3.02
N PRO A 36 -6.23 -3.63 -4.22
CA PRO A 36 -6.78 -4.21 -5.43
C PRO A 36 -6.67 -5.74 -5.36
N SER A 37 -7.53 -6.46 -6.08
CA SER A 37 -7.63 -7.92 -5.98
C SER A 37 -6.32 -8.67 -6.20
N HIS A 38 -5.40 -8.13 -7.00
CA HIS A 38 -4.06 -8.67 -7.23
C HIS A 38 -3.21 -8.84 -5.95
N TYR A 39 -3.40 -7.95 -4.96
CA TYR A 39 -2.65 -7.95 -3.70
C TYR A 39 -3.47 -8.50 -2.52
N LYS A 40 -4.64 -9.11 -2.76
CA LYS A 40 -5.43 -9.81 -1.73
C LYS A 40 -4.84 -11.19 -1.37
N CYS A 41 -3.56 -11.20 -0.99
CA CYS A 41 -2.77 -12.39 -0.69
C CYS A 41 -3.33 -13.18 0.50
N ILE A 42 -3.71 -12.49 1.59
CA ILE A 42 -4.25 -13.15 2.78
C ILE A 42 -5.59 -13.84 2.50
N PRO A 43 -6.61 -13.18 1.91
CA PRO A 43 -7.84 -13.88 1.49
C PRO A 43 -7.59 -15.08 0.58
N PHE A 44 -6.61 -14.98 -0.34
CA PHE A 44 -6.25 -16.11 -1.20
C PHE A 44 -5.71 -17.30 -0.40
N VAL A 45 -4.83 -17.06 0.58
CA VAL A 45 -4.15 -18.11 1.35
C VAL A 45 -5.02 -18.69 2.47
N THR A 46 -5.75 -17.85 3.19
CA THR A 46 -6.43 -18.25 4.44
C THR A 46 -7.96 -18.21 4.35
N GLY A 47 -8.52 -17.49 3.38
CA GLY A 47 -9.96 -17.19 3.31
C GLY A 47 -10.40 -16.01 4.18
N PHE A 48 -9.54 -15.48 5.04
CA PHE A 48 -9.85 -14.32 5.88
C PHE A 48 -9.96 -13.04 5.05
N THR A 49 -11.05 -12.27 5.25
CA THR A 49 -11.38 -11.09 4.44
C THR A 49 -11.33 -9.76 5.19
N GLY A 50 -10.87 -9.73 6.44
CA GLY A 50 -10.68 -8.47 7.18
C GLY A 50 -9.63 -7.56 6.53
N SER A 51 -9.72 -6.25 6.76
CA SER A 51 -8.86 -5.30 6.04
C SER A 51 -7.40 -5.29 6.51
N VAL A 52 -7.14 -5.65 7.77
CA VAL A 52 -5.80 -5.60 8.37
C VAL A 52 -5.50 -6.88 9.14
N SER A 53 -4.46 -7.57 8.70
CA SER A 53 -3.84 -8.72 9.38
C SER A 53 -2.45 -9.00 8.82
N THR A 54 -1.68 -9.82 9.52
CA THR A 54 -0.42 -10.40 9.01
C THR A 54 -0.45 -11.91 9.18
N VAL A 55 -0.10 -12.65 8.13
CA VAL A 55 0.08 -14.10 8.19
C VAL A 55 1.56 -14.42 8.36
N VAL A 56 1.88 -15.34 9.27
CA VAL A 56 3.23 -15.90 9.43
C VAL A 56 3.14 -17.42 9.41
N ILE A 57 3.91 -18.04 8.52
CA ILE A 57 3.96 -19.49 8.30
C ILE A 57 5.36 -19.96 8.67
N THR A 58 5.45 -21.00 9.50
CA THR A 58 6.64 -21.82 9.70
C THR A 58 6.33 -23.25 9.22
N GLN A 59 7.30 -24.17 9.36
CA GLN A 59 7.05 -25.58 9.02
C GLN A 59 5.96 -26.20 9.89
N ASP A 60 5.89 -25.81 11.17
CA ASP A 60 5.03 -26.46 12.16
C ASP A 60 3.88 -25.57 12.64
N PHE A 61 3.88 -24.27 12.31
CA PHE A 61 2.85 -23.32 12.72
C PHE A 61 2.40 -22.43 11.54
N ALA A 62 1.17 -21.96 11.58
CA ALA A 62 0.64 -20.99 10.63
C ALA A 62 -0.37 -20.09 11.37
N GLY A 63 0.01 -18.83 11.60
CA GLY A 63 -0.80 -17.89 12.36
C GLY A 63 -1.25 -16.71 11.53
N LEU A 64 -2.43 -16.19 11.86
CA LEU A 64 -2.96 -14.91 11.37
C LEU A 64 -3.07 -13.95 12.55
N TRP A 65 -2.22 -12.92 12.55
CA TRP A 65 -2.26 -11.85 13.55
C TRP A 65 -3.28 -10.80 13.11
N ALA A 66 -4.32 -10.62 13.91
CA ALA A 66 -5.34 -9.59 13.70
C ALA A 66 -5.67 -8.87 15.00
N ASP A 67 -6.23 -7.66 14.89
CA ASP A 67 -6.71 -6.89 16.03
C ASP A 67 -8.17 -7.21 16.38
N ALA A 68 -8.63 -6.65 17.51
CA ALA A 68 -9.91 -6.98 18.11
C ALA A 68 -11.15 -6.75 17.23
N ARG A 69 -11.03 -5.93 16.17
CA ARG A 69 -12.13 -5.72 15.21
C ARG A 69 -12.47 -6.99 14.43
N TYR A 70 -11.54 -7.95 14.37
CA TYR A 70 -11.61 -9.10 13.48
C TYR A 70 -11.62 -10.45 14.21
N PHE A 71 -11.72 -10.49 15.54
CA PHE A 71 -11.61 -11.76 16.28
C PHE A 71 -12.71 -12.74 15.91
N GLU A 72 -13.98 -12.34 15.98
CA GLU A 72 -15.12 -13.20 15.63
C GLU A 72 -15.06 -13.61 14.16
N GLN A 73 -14.84 -12.63 13.26
CA GLN A 73 -14.70 -12.89 11.83
C GLN A 73 -13.57 -13.88 11.51
N ALA A 74 -12.40 -13.75 12.16
CA ALA A 74 -11.28 -14.65 11.91
C ALA A 74 -11.52 -16.04 12.49
N GLU A 75 -12.14 -16.16 13.66
CA GLU A 75 -12.51 -17.45 14.25
C GLU A 75 -13.45 -18.22 13.32
N GLU A 76 -14.42 -17.55 12.69
CA GLU A 76 -15.34 -18.15 11.72
C GLU A 76 -14.66 -18.50 10.39
N GLN A 77 -13.91 -17.55 9.81
CA GLN A 77 -13.36 -17.71 8.45
C GLN A 77 -12.14 -18.63 8.38
N LEU A 78 -11.43 -18.86 9.50
CA LEU A 78 -10.25 -19.72 9.53
C LEU A 78 -10.56 -21.20 9.81
N VAL A 79 -11.81 -21.56 10.11
CA VAL A 79 -12.19 -22.96 10.37
C VAL A 79 -11.79 -23.85 9.20
N GLY A 80 -10.97 -24.87 9.47
CA GLY A 80 -10.50 -25.81 8.45
C GLY A 80 -9.48 -25.23 7.45
N SER A 81 -8.98 -24.01 7.66
CA SER A 81 -7.99 -23.38 6.78
C SER A 81 -6.56 -23.89 7.02
N GLY A 82 -6.29 -24.40 8.23
CA GLY A 82 -4.94 -24.72 8.70
C GLY A 82 -4.20 -23.54 9.35
N PHE A 83 -4.84 -22.37 9.46
CA PHE A 83 -4.32 -21.19 10.13
C PHE A 83 -5.01 -20.95 11.47
N GLU A 84 -4.26 -20.46 12.45
CA GLU A 84 -4.75 -20.11 13.78
C GLU A 84 -4.81 -18.59 13.97
N LEU A 85 -5.88 -18.07 14.55
CA LEU A 85 -5.95 -16.67 14.94
C LEU A 85 -4.99 -16.40 16.11
N VAL A 86 -4.09 -15.43 15.92
CA VAL A 86 -3.27 -14.86 16.99
C VAL A 86 -3.78 -13.46 17.31
N LYS A 87 -4.41 -13.31 18.47
CA LYS A 87 -5.05 -12.05 18.90
C LYS A 87 -3.98 -11.03 19.31
N LEU A 88 -3.88 -9.93 18.56
CA LEU A 88 -3.00 -8.81 18.92
C LEU A 88 -3.45 -8.19 20.24
N LYS A 89 -2.48 -7.85 21.10
CA LYS A 89 -2.72 -7.13 22.35
C LYS A 89 -2.77 -5.63 22.11
N VAL A 90 -1.97 -5.14 21.18
CA VAL A 90 -1.91 -3.73 20.77
C VAL A 90 -2.19 -3.61 19.28
N GLN A 91 -3.19 -2.81 18.93
CA GLN A 91 -3.57 -2.57 17.53
C GLN A 91 -2.38 -2.05 16.73
N HIS A 92 -2.18 -2.60 15.52
CA HIS A 92 -1.07 -2.27 14.62
C HIS A 92 0.35 -2.60 15.13
N SER A 93 0.50 -3.23 16.29
CA SER A 93 1.81 -3.69 16.77
C SER A 93 2.24 -4.97 16.03
N PRO A 94 3.45 -5.05 15.45
CA PRO A 94 3.93 -6.25 14.77
C PRO A 94 4.46 -7.28 15.78
N GLU A 95 3.60 -7.74 16.70
CA GLU A 95 3.94 -8.68 17.79
C GLU A 95 4.52 -10.01 17.29
N TYR A 96 4.22 -10.39 16.04
CA TYR A 96 4.78 -11.56 15.37
C TYR A 96 6.31 -11.48 15.22
N ILE A 97 6.92 -10.29 15.22
CA ILE A 97 8.39 -10.12 15.20
C ILE A 97 9.00 -10.66 16.49
N GLN A 98 8.42 -10.31 17.63
CA GLN A 98 8.85 -10.84 18.92
C GLN A 98 8.66 -12.35 18.97
N TRP A 99 7.50 -12.84 18.53
CA TRP A 99 7.23 -14.28 18.45
C TRP A 99 8.26 -15.01 17.57
N LEU A 100 8.59 -14.48 16.39
CA LEU A 100 9.66 -15.01 15.52
C LEU A 100 11.02 -15.01 16.22
N ASN A 101 11.33 -13.95 16.97
CA ASN A 101 12.54 -13.88 17.78
C ASN A 101 12.55 -14.89 18.92
N GLU A 102 11.43 -15.43 19.37
CA GLU A 102 11.37 -16.48 20.38
C GLU A 102 11.55 -17.86 19.73
N VAL A 103 10.81 -18.13 18.64
CA VAL A 103 10.70 -19.49 18.06
C VAL A 103 11.80 -19.87 17.07
N LEU A 104 12.41 -18.91 16.35
CA LEU A 104 13.37 -19.26 15.30
C LEU A 104 14.79 -19.52 15.84
N PRO A 105 15.53 -20.49 15.28
CA PRO A 105 16.93 -20.68 15.67
C PRO A 105 17.83 -19.55 15.15
N GLN A 106 19.02 -19.44 15.72
CA GLN A 106 20.03 -18.49 15.25
C GLN A 106 20.42 -18.81 13.79
N GLY A 107 20.53 -17.78 12.95
CA GLY A 107 20.92 -17.89 11.55
C GLY A 107 19.80 -18.35 10.61
N ALA A 108 18.57 -18.51 11.11
CA ALA A 108 17.41 -18.86 10.29
C ALA A 108 17.11 -17.80 9.23
N THR A 109 16.47 -18.24 8.14
CA THR A 109 16.03 -17.36 7.05
C THR A 109 14.53 -17.11 7.15
N ILE A 110 14.14 -15.84 7.06
CA ILE A 110 12.76 -15.40 6.90
C ILE A 110 12.59 -14.88 5.48
N ALA A 111 11.52 -15.30 4.80
CA ALA A 111 11.16 -14.78 3.49
C ALA A 111 9.90 -13.90 3.56
N PHE A 112 9.85 -12.89 2.70
CA PHE A 112 8.67 -12.10 2.42
C PHE A 112 8.83 -11.37 1.08
N ASP A 113 7.72 -10.94 0.49
CA ASP A 113 7.79 -10.01 -0.64
C ASP A 113 8.13 -8.61 -0.10
N GLU A 114 9.40 -8.20 -0.24
CA GLU A 114 9.89 -6.86 0.15
C GLU A 114 9.11 -5.70 -0.49
N LYS A 115 8.33 -5.93 -1.56
CA LYS A 115 7.43 -4.90 -2.10
C LYS A 115 6.20 -4.68 -1.21
N LEU A 116 5.81 -5.66 -0.39
CA LEU A 116 4.63 -5.57 0.48
C LEU A 116 5.00 -5.17 1.92
N VAL A 117 6.27 -4.84 2.17
CA VAL A 117 6.78 -4.44 3.48
C VAL A 117 7.20 -2.98 3.40
N SER A 118 6.76 -2.14 4.34
CA SER A 118 7.21 -0.75 4.42
C SER A 118 8.66 -0.67 4.90
N ILE A 119 9.35 0.44 4.61
CA ILE A 119 10.72 0.66 5.08
C ILE A 119 10.80 0.61 6.61
N VAL A 120 9.82 1.20 7.31
CA VAL A 120 9.75 1.13 8.78
C VAL A 120 9.69 -0.32 9.27
N LEU A 121 8.87 -1.15 8.64
CA LEU A 121 8.72 -2.54 9.05
C LEU A 121 9.97 -3.38 8.70
N GLY A 122 10.58 -3.13 7.55
CA GLY A 122 11.85 -3.75 7.15
C GLY A 122 12.98 -3.44 8.14
N ASP A 123 13.16 -2.16 8.49
CA ASP A 123 14.13 -1.72 9.50
C ASP A 123 13.84 -2.32 10.89
N LEU A 124 12.56 -2.50 11.24
CA LEU A 124 12.17 -3.15 12.48
C LEU A 124 12.56 -4.62 12.52
N PHE A 125 12.38 -5.36 11.40
CA PHE A 125 12.86 -6.73 11.28
C PHE A 125 14.37 -6.82 11.47
N GLU A 126 15.13 -5.99 10.75
CA GLU A 126 16.59 -5.98 10.83
C GLU A 126 17.09 -5.70 12.25
N LYS A 127 16.47 -4.73 12.94
CA LYS A 127 16.86 -4.36 14.31
C LYS A 127 16.48 -5.41 15.35
N GLN A 128 15.23 -5.86 15.37
CA GLN A 128 14.76 -6.75 16.43
C GLN A 128 15.29 -8.19 16.30
N LEU A 129 15.66 -8.61 15.08
CA LEU A 129 16.14 -9.97 14.81
C LEU A 129 17.66 -10.04 14.61
N ALA A 130 18.38 -8.92 14.75
CA ALA A 130 19.84 -8.85 14.59
C ALA A 130 20.60 -9.81 15.51
N PHE A 131 20.18 -9.94 16.78
CA PHE A 131 20.87 -10.79 17.76
C PHE A 131 20.89 -12.27 17.33
N LYS A 132 19.77 -12.74 16.74
CA LYS A 132 19.67 -14.09 16.19
C LYS A 132 20.32 -14.23 14.81
N LYS A 133 20.92 -13.17 14.25
CA LYS A 133 21.54 -13.16 12.91
C LYS A 133 20.59 -13.71 11.84
N ILE A 134 19.31 -13.38 11.95
CA ILE A 134 18.30 -13.79 11.00
C ILE A 134 18.63 -13.21 9.63
N LYS A 135 18.45 -14.02 8.59
CA LYS A 135 18.59 -13.61 7.18
C LYS A 135 17.22 -13.31 6.60
N PHE A 136 17.16 -12.37 5.66
CA PHE A 136 15.93 -12.01 4.97
C PHE A 136 16.05 -12.27 3.47
N GLU A 137 15.04 -12.88 2.88
CA GLU A 137 14.96 -13.15 1.44
C GLU A 137 13.69 -12.56 0.81
N HIS A 138 13.88 -11.90 -0.33
CA HIS A 138 12.79 -11.42 -1.17
C HIS A 138 12.18 -12.59 -1.96
N LYS A 139 11.01 -13.08 -1.54
CA LYS A 139 10.31 -14.20 -2.18
C LYS A 139 8.80 -13.98 -2.23
N ASP A 140 8.19 -14.36 -3.35
CA ASP A 140 6.75 -14.53 -3.51
C ASP A 140 6.44 -16.01 -3.74
N TYR A 141 6.07 -16.73 -2.68
CA TYR A 141 5.67 -18.14 -2.76
C TYR A 141 4.22 -18.33 -3.20
N LEU A 142 3.46 -17.25 -3.43
CA LEU A 142 2.06 -17.31 -3.82
C LEU A 142 1.91 -17.37 -5.33
N THR A 143 2.76 -16.68 -6.09
CA THR A 143 2.63 -16.61 -7.56
C THR A 143 2.60 -17.99 -8.22
N SER A 144 3.40 -18.95 -7.77
CA SER A 144 3.46 -20.31 -8.33
C SER A 144 2.20 -21.15 -8.07
N ILE A 145 1.43 -20.83 -7.02
CA ILE A 145 0.24 -21.58 -6.59
C ILE A 145 -1.07 -20.82 -6.82
N TRP A 146 -1.00 -19.55 -7.21
CA TRP A 146 -2.15 -18.70 -7.45
C TRP A 146 -2.56 -18.73 -8.92
N GLU A 147 -3.14 -19.87 -9.32
CA GLU A 147 -3.79 -20.00 -10.63
C GLU A 147 -4.85 -18.91 -10.82
N GLY A 148 -4.74 -18.15 -11.91
CA GLY A 148 -5.67 -17.07 -12.20
C GLY A 148 -5.55 -15.87 -11.25
N ARG A 149 -4.36 -15.60 -10.67
CA ARG A 149 -4.10 -14.37 -9.91
C ARG A 149 -4.62 -13.15 -10.69
N PRO A 150 -5.52 -12.32 -10.12
CA PRO A 150 -6.09 -11.19 -10.84
C PRO A 150 -4.99 -10.27 -11.37
N PRO A 151 -5.09 -9.72 -12.59
CA PRO A 151 -4.11 -8.75 -13.07
C PRO A 151 -4.19 -7.45 -12.26
N LEU A 152 -3.19 -6.57 -12.42
CA LEU A 152 -3.31 -5.20 -11.93
C LEU A 152 -4.52 -4.52 -12.59
N PRO A 153 -5.23 -3.63 -11.86
CA PRO A 153 -6.40 -2.94 -12.40
C PRO A 153 -6.00 -2.07 -13.59
N THR A 154 -6.84 -2.05 -14.63
CA THR A 154 -6.64 -1.30 -15.89
C THR A 154 -7.70 -0.22 -16.10
N LYS A 155 -8.45 0.14 -15.05
CA LYS A 155 -9.52 1.14 -15.18
C LYS A 155 -8.93 2.50 -15.58
N PRO A 156 -9.62 3.29 -16.41
CA PRO A 156 -9.16 4.61 -16.80
C PRO A 156 -8.93 5.53 -15.60
N ALA A 157 -7.88 6.32 -15.70
CA ALA A 157 -7.60 7.46 -14.84
C ALA A 157 -8.04 8.75 -15.53
N PHE A 158 -8.29 9.79 -14.75
CA PHE A 158 -8.68 11.10 -15.27
C PHE A 158 -8.18 12.22 -14.36
N LEU A 159 -7.98 13.40 -14.91
CA LEU A 159 -7.67 14.60 -14.13
C LEU A 159 -8.93 15.30 -13.64
N ILE A 160 -8.85 15.97 -12.49
CA ILE A 160 -9.90 16.85 -11.97
C ILE A 160 -9.43 18.31 -11.99
N GLY A 161 -10.33 19.21 -12.41
CA GLY A 161 -10.01 20.62 -12.58
C GLY A 161 -9.83 21.40 -11.27
N GLU A 162 -9.26 22.60 -11.39
CA GLU A 162 -8.98 23.50 -10.26
C GLU A 162 -10.25 24.03 -9.59
N GLU A 163 -11.38 24.01 -10.28
CA GLU A 163 -12.70 24.27 -9.69
C GLU A 163 -13.07 23.27 -8.58
N PHE A 164 -12.44 22.08 -8.57
CA PHE A 164 -12.60 21.09 -7.51
C PHE A 164 -11.45 21.11 -6.50
N THR A 165 -10.23 21.34 -6.96
CA THR A 165 -8.99 21.17 -6.16
C THR A 165 -8.45 22.46 -5.57
N GLY A 166 -8.82 23.62 -6.13
CA GLY A 166 -8.37 24.96 -5.71
C GLY A 166 -6.90 25.27 -5.97
N LYS A 167 -6.13 24.34 -6.55
CA LYS A 167 -4.70 24.50 -6.84
C LYS A 167 -4.27 23.69 -8.06
N SER A 168 -3.51 24.33 -8.94
CA SER A 168 -2.84 23.70 -10.08
C SER A 168 -1.80 22.65 -9.65
N ILE A 169 -1.47 21.74 -10.58
CA ILE A 169 -0.39 20.75 -10.42
C ILE A 169 0.95 21.47 -10.25
N ALA A 170 1.23 22.48 -11.07
CA ALA A 170 2.45 23.28 -10.99
C ALA A 170 2.65 23.94 -9.61
N THR A 171 1.60 24.52 -9.03
CA THR A 171 1.65 25.13 -7.69
C THR A 171 1.97 24.09 -6.63
N LYS A 172 1.31 22.93 -6.66
CA LYS A 172 1.56 21.85 -5.69
C LYS A 172 2.99 21.28 -5.82
N LEU A 173 3.48 21.08 -7.04
CA LEU A 173 4.87 20.67 -7.29
C LEU A 173 5.88 21.71 -6.77
N ALA A 174 5.59 23.00 -6.91
CA ALA A 174 6.46 24.06 -6.37
C ALA A 174 6.51 24.02 -4.83
N GLU A 175 5.38 23.80 -4.15
CA GLU A 175 5.32 23.62 -2.69
C GLU A 175 6.11 22.40 -2.23
N VAL A 176 5.94 21.26 -2.92
CA VAL A 176 6.70 20.02 -2.64
C VAL A 176 8.20 20.23 -2.86
N ARG A 177 8.61 20.86 -3.97
CA ARG A 177 10.02 21.17 -4.25
C ARG A 177 10.61 22.15 -3.23
N SER A 178 9.82 23.08 -2.70
CA SER A 178 10.26 23.96 -1.62
C SER A 178 10.53 23.17 -0.34
N ALA A 179 9.69 22.20 0.00
CA ALA A 179 9.94 21.30 1.11
C ALA A 179 11.17 20.39 0.87
N MET A 180 11.34 19.84 -0.33
CA MET A 180 12.54 19.08 -0.71
C MET A 180 13.82 19.88 -0.47
N LYS A 181 13.84 21.17 -0.85
CA LYS A 181 14.99 22.07 -0.61
C LYS A 181 15.29 22.23 0.88
N LYS A 182 14.27 22.33 1.75
CA LYS A 182 14.47 22.41 3.21
C LYS A 182 15.14 21.15 3.79
N HIS A 183 14.87 20.00 3.17
CA HIS A 183 15.49 18.72 3.52
C HIS A 183 16.80 18.44 2.76
N ASN A 184 17.29 19.40 1.97
CA ASN A 184 18.44 19.22 1.07
C ASN A 184 18.32 17.98 0.17
N ALA A 185 17.10 17.68 -0.30
CA ALA A 185 16.79 16.53 -1.15
C ALA A 185 16.80 16.89 -2.64
N ASN A 186 17.56 16.15 -3.46
CA ASN A 186 17.57 16.34 -4.92
C ASN A 186 16.43 15.58 -5.61
N TYR A 187 16.09 14.41 -5.07
CA TYR A 187 15.02 13.53 -5.53
C TYR A 187 13.96 13.36 -4.43
N HIS A 188 12.74 13.03 -4.83
CA HIS A 188 11.69 12.61 -3.91
C HIS A 188 10.87 11.47 -4.53
N LEU A 189 10.80 10.34 -3.83
CA LEU A 189 9.97 9.20 -4.21
C LEU A 189 8.62 9.26 -3.49
N ILE A 190 7.54 9.25 -4.27
CA ILE A 190 6.18 9.14 -3.77
C ILE A 190 5.59 7.82 -4.27
N SER A 191 5.00 7.08 -3.35
CA SER A 191 4.38 5.78 -3.60
C SER A 191 2.92 5.72 -3.13
N SER A 192 2.57 6.43 -2.06
CA SER A 192 1.20 6.48 -1.54
C SER A 192 0.22 7.09 -2.53
N LEU A 193 -0.87 6.36 -2.78
CA LEU A 193 -1.82 6.67 -3.85
C LEU A 193 -2.64 7.94 -3.60
N ASP A 194 -2.87 8.31 -2.34
CA ASP A 194 -3.55 9.54 -1.96
C ASP A 194 -2.65 10.78 -2.15
N ASP A 195 -1.35 10.65 -1.94
CA ASP A 195 -0.37 11.70 -2.27
C ASP A 195 -0.28 11.89 -3.79
N MET A 196 -0.23 10.79 -4.55
CA MET A 196 -0.28 10.81 -6.02
C MET A 196 -1.55 11.52 -6.53
N ALA A 197 -2.71 11.10 -6.02
CA ALA A 197 -4.00 11.68 -6.40
C ALA A 197 -4.07 13.18 -6.10
N TRP A 198 -3.59 13.62 -4.93
CA TRP A 198 -3.60 15.03 -4.56
C TRP A 198 -2.61 15.86 -5.37
N LEU A 199 -1.38 15.40 -5.54
CA LEU A 199 -0.29 16.18 -6.15
C LEU A 199 -0.54 16.43 -7.64
N PHE A 200 -1.00 15.40 -8.36
CA PHE A 200 -1.19 15.45 -9.80
C PHE A 200 -2.64 15.68 -10.22
N ASN A 201 -3.53 16.00 -9.28
CA ASN A 201 -4.97 16.15 -9.54
C ASN A 201 -5.58 14.97 -10.31
N ILE A 202 -5.03 13.77 -10.13
CA ILE A 202 -5.43 12.54 -10.82
C ILE A 202 -6.38 11.72 -9.95
N ARG A 203 -7.38 11.08 -10.55
CA ARG A 203 -8.33 10.17 -9.90
C ARG A 203 -8.51 8.92 -10.75
N GLY A 204 -9.01 7.85 -10.14
CA GLY A 204 -9.32 6.59 -10.80
C GLY A 204 -10.13 5.67 -9.92
N ALA A 205 -10.13 4.38 -10.22
CA ALA A 205 -10.97 3.39 -9.53
C ALA A 205 -10.25 2.04 -9.33
N ASP A 206 -8.92 2.08 -9.21
CA ASP A 206 -8.08 0.89 -9.05
C ASP A 206 -8.30 0.19 -7.70
N VAL A 207 -8.61 0.98 -6.67
CA VAL A 207 -8.89 0.50 -5.32
C VAL A 207 -10.37 0.76 -5.01
N SER A 208 -11.06 -0.24 -4.47
CA SER A 208 -12.49 -0.08 -4.14
C SER A 208 -12.68 1.00 -3.07
N TYR A 209 -13.71 1.84 -3.24
CA TYR A 209 -14.06 2.98 -2.37
C TYR A 209 -12.99 4.09 -2.25
N ASN A 210 -11.85 3.95 -2.92
CA ASN A 210 -10.75 4.90 -2.88
C ASN A 210 -10.46 5.38 -4.31
N PRO A 211 -10.73 6.65 -4.65
CA PRO A 211 -10.68 7.13 -6.04
C PRO A 211 -9.24 7.40 -6.50
N VAL A 212 -8.38 6.39 -6.46
CA VAL A 212 -6.94 6.46 -6.68
C VAL A 212 -6.48 5.56 -7.82
N VAL A 213 -5.25 5.77 -8.27
CA VAL A 213 -4.63 5.07 -9.40
C VAL A 213 -3.27 4.53 -8.97
N LEU A 214 -3.03 3.23 -9.17
CA LEU A 214 -1.74 2.60 -8.93
C LEU A 214 -0.66 3.30 -9.74
N SER A 215 0.19 4.05 -9.05
CA SER A 215 1.24 4.85 -9.66
C SER A 215 2.30 5.25 -8.65
N PHE A 216 3.50 5.56 -9.14
CA PHE A 216 4.58 6.17 -8.36
C PHE A 216 4.97 7.51 -8.98
N ALA A 217 5.67 8.35 -8.22
CA ALA A 217 6.36 9.51 -8.79
C ALA A 217 7.81 9.62 -8.30
N LEU A 218 8.69 10.00 -9.21
CA LEU A 218 10.04 10.46 -8.90
C LEU A 218 10.14 11.94 -9.28
N ILE A 219 10.33 12.79 -8.28
CA ILE A 219 10.34 14.24 -8.44
C ILE A 219 11.78 14.74 -8.28
N THR A 220 12.21 15.61 -9.19
CA THR A 220 13.47 16.34 -9.08
C THR A 220 13.21 17.84 -8.90
N ALA A 221 14.29 18.62 -8.81
CA ALA A 221 14.22 20.08 -8.74
C ALA A 221 13.48 20.73 -9.93
N ASN A 222 13.46 20.09 -11.11
CA ASN A 222 12.95 20.69 -12.34
C ASN A 222 11.92 19.83 -13.10
N LYS A 223 11.86 18.52 -12.85
CA LYS A 223 10.90 17.62 -13.49
C LYS A 223 10.18 16.72 -12.48
N ALA A 224 9.09 16.12 -12.89
CA ALA A 224 8.43 15.04 -12.18
C ALA A 224 8.10 13.94 -13.18
N THR A 225 8.31 12.68 -12.81
CA THR A 225 7.95 11.53 -13.65
C THR A 225 6.93 10.69 -12.90
N ILE A 226 5.75 10.47 -13.49
CA ILE A 226 4.73 9.53 -13.00
C ILE A 226 4.96 8.17 -13.68
N TYR A 227 5.01 7.11 -12.87
CA TYR A 227 5.08 5.72 -13.34
C TYR A 227 3.69 5.10 -13.19
N ILE A 228 3.00 4.90 -14.30
CA ILE A 228 1.60 4.48 -14.39
C ILE A 228 1.44 3.55 -15.60
N GLN A 229 0.39 2.71 -15.63
CA GLN A 229 0.06 2.02 -16.88
C GLN A 229 -0.37 3.03 -17.94
N GLU A 230 0.35 3.05 -19.07
CA GLU A 230 0.28 4.14 -20.05
C GLU A 230 -1.09 4.29 -20.72
N ASP A 231 -1.87 3.20 -20.79
CA ASP A 231 -3.20 3.13 -21.39
C ASP A 231 -4.30 3.70 -20.49
N LYS A 232 -3.99 4.03 -19.22
CA LYS A 232 -4.98 4.58 -18.28
C LYS A 232 -5.36 6.03 -18.55
N LEU A 233 -4.50 6.81 -19.19
CA LEU A 233 -4.71 8.24 -19.39
C LEU A 233 -5.02 8.56 -20.86
N ALA A 234 -6.04 9.39 -21.07
CA ALA A 234 -6.35 9.92 -22.39
C ALA A 234 -5.24 10.89 -22.86
N ALA A 235 -5.11 11.07 -24.18
CA ALA A 235 -4.10 11.97 -24.74
C ALA A 235 -4.19 13.40 -24.19
N ALA A 236 -5.40 13.91 -23.95
CA ALA A 236 -5.62 15.23 -23.36
C ALA A 236 -5.04 15.34 -21.94
N ASP A 237 -5.24 14.34 -21.08
CA ASP A 237 -4.68 14.33 -19.73
C ASP A 237 -3.15 14.25 -19.76
N LYS A 238 -2.59 13.47 -20.70
CA LYS A 238 -1.13 13.40 -20.92
C LYS A 238 -0.55 14.76 -21.32
N SER A 239 -1.24 15.49 -22.19
CA SER A 239 -0.85 16.86 -22.58
C SER A 239 -0.89 17.83 -21.41
N ILE A 240 -1.96 17.82 -20.60
CA ILE A 240 -2.07 18.68 -19.40
C ILE A 240 -0.93 18.39 -18.41
N LEU A 241 -0.60 17.12 -18.18
CA LEU A 241 0.52 16.73 -17.33
C LEU A 241 1.86 17.25 -17.89
N ALA A 242 2.10 17.09 -19.19
CA ALA A 242 3.31 17.56 -19.85
C ALA A 242 3.47 19.09 -19.75
N GLU A 243 2.39 19.86 -19.94
CA GLU A 243 2.37 21.32 -19.76
C GLU A 243 2.72 21.76 -18.32
N ASN A 244 2.45 20.89 -17.33
CA ASN A 244 2.82 21.09 -15.93
C ASN A 244 4.21 20.52 -15.57
N GLY A 245 5.01 20.11 -16.56
CA GLY A 245 6.36 19.57 -16.36
C GLY A 245 6.37 18.15 -15.79
N VAL A 246 5.34 17.37 -16.09
CA VAL A 246 5.18 15.97 -15.66
C VAL A 246 5.34 15.02 -16.84
N GLU A 247 6.36 14.16 -16.77
CA GLU A 247 6.60 13.06 -17.70
C GLU A 247 5.82 11.82 -17.26
N ILE A 248 5.46 10.96 -18.22
CA ILE A 248 4.80 9.68 -17.96
C ILE A 248 5.74 8.56 -18.39
N SER A 249 5.90 7.55 -17.54
CA SER A 249 6.63 6.33 -17.82
C SER A 249 5.80 5.11 -17.40
N SER A 250 6.18 3.93 -17.88
CA SER A 250 5.53 2.67 -17.50
C SER A 250 5.63 2.42 -15.99
N TYR A 251 4.57 1.88 -15.40
CA TYR A 251 4.51 1.50 -13.99
C TYR A 251 5.70 0.64 -13.52
N THR A 252 6.28 -0.18 -14.41
CA THR A 252 7.36 -1.13 -14.06
C THR A 252 8.76 -0.53 -14.12
N THR A 253 8.96 0.64 -14.74
CA THR A 253 10.30 1.21 -14.98
C THR A 253 10.86 1.98 -13.78
N ILE A 254 10.05 2.27 -12.75
CA ILE A 254 10.51 2.97 -11.54
C ILE A 254 11.73 2.28 -10.89
N ALA A 255 11.76 0.95 -10.87
CA ALA A 255 12.84 0.18 -10.28
C ALA A 255 14.19 0.45 -10.99
N ASN A 256 14.14 0.68 -12.30
CA ASN A 256 15.32 1.03 -13.09
C ASN A 256 15.83 2.43 -12.69
N ASP A 257 14.95 3.43 -12.68
CA ASP A 257 15.35 4.81 -12.42
C ASP A 257 15.87 5.02 -10.99
N LEU A 258 15.36 4.25 -10.01
CA LEU A 258 15.87 4.25 -8.64
C LEU A 258 17.30 3.71 -8.53
N GLN A 259 17.70 2.74 -9.37
CA GLN A 259 19.05 2.17 -9.38
C GLN A 259 20.08 3.13 -9.98
N TYR A 260 19.65 4.01 -10.87
CA TYR A 260 20.53 4.93 -11.61
C TYR A 260 20.52 6.36 -11.05
N ILE A 261 20.01 6.56 -9.83
CA ILE A 261 20.13 7.85 -9.15
C ILE A 261 21.63 8.16 -8.97
N PRO A 262 22.11 9.35 -9.41
CA PRO A 262 23.52 9.70 -9.36
C PRO A 262 24.12 9.61 -7.96
N ALA A 263 25.37 9.15 -7.87
CA ALA A 263 26.12 9.18 -6.62
C ALA A 263 26.20 10.61 -6.04
N GLU A 264 26.33 10.71 -4.72
CA GLU A 264 26.42 11.98 -3.99
C GLU A 264 25.17 12.87 -4.09
N SER A 265 24.07 12.33 -4.61
CA SER A 265 22.75 12.97 -4.53
C SER A 265 22.01 12.54 -3.27
N SER A 266 20.86 13.18 -3.01
CA SER A 266 19.97 12.87 -1.91
C SER A 266 18.55 12.59 -2.39
N ILE A 267 17.87 11.67 -1.72
CA ILE A 267 16.48 11.31 -2.01
C ILE A 267 15.62 11.36 -0.74
N LEU A 268 14.52 12.09 -0.82
CA LEU A 268 13.49 12.17 0.21
C LEU A 268 12.52 10.99 0.06
N ILE A 269 12.31 10.22 1.12
CA ILE A 269 11.45 9.04 1.13
C ILE A 269 10.65 9.00 2.42
N ASP A 270 9.34 8.83 2.32
CA ASP A 270 8.51 8.51 3.49
C ASP A 270 8.62 7.02 3.82
N PRO A 271 9.24 6.65 4.97
CA PRO A 271 9.50 5.26 5.29
C PRO A 271 8.23 4.47 5.65
N LYS A 272 7.12 5.15 5.97
CA LYS A 272 5.84 4.49 6.25
C LYS A 272 5.04 4.20 4.98
N ARG A 273 5.32 4.94 3.90
CA ARG A 273 4.52 4.94 2.66
C ARG A 273 5.26 4.42 1.43
N ASN A 274 6.49 3.95 1.60
CA ASN A 274 7.29 3.34 0.54
C ASN A 274 7.67 1.91 0.94
N CYS A 275 7.72 1.03 -0.05
CA CYS A 275 8.13 -0.35 0.15
C CYS A 275 9.65 -0.51 0.33
N PHE A 276 10.03 -1.56 1.03
CA PHE A 276 11.41 -1.87 1.37
C PHE A 276 12.23 -2.27 0.13
N ALA A 277 11.60 -2.95 -0.84
CA ALA A 277 12.24 -3.32 -2.10
C ALA A 277 12.85 -2.09 -2.81
N PHE A 278 12.08 -1.02 -2.98
CA PHE A 278 12.55 0.19 -3.66
C PHE A 278 13.62 0.93 -2.87
N TYR A 279 13.52 0.95 -1.54
CA TYR A 279 14.55 1.51 -0.68
C TYR A 279 15.91 0.81 -0.84
N LYS A 280 15.91 -0.51 -1.01
CA LYS A 280 17.11 -1.32 -1.21
C LYS A 280 17.73 -1.16 -2.60
N LEU A 281 16.93 -0.82 -3.61
CA LEU A 281 17.43 -0.55 -4.97
C LEU A 281 18.26 0.74 -5.05
N ILE A 282 18.01 1.71 -4.17
CA ILE A 282 18.70 2.99 -4.19
C ILE A 282 20.18 2.80 -3.80
N PRO A 283 21.14 3.27 -4.63
CA PRO A 283 22.56 3.10 -4.37
C PRO A 283 23.00 3.59 -2.98
N HIS A 284 23.94 2.89 -2.35
CA HIS A 284 24.49 3.29 -1.05
C HIS A 284 25.19 4.65 -1.07
N SER A 285 25.63 5.12 -2.25
CA SER A 285 26.23 6.44 -2.45
C SER A 285 25.21 7.59 -2.48
N VAL A 286 23.91 7.28 -2.47
CA VAL A 286 22.83 8.26 -2.41
C VAL A 286 22.41 8.45 -0.95
N ASN A 287 22.38 9.70 -0.49
CA ASN A 287 21.91 10.02 0.86
C ASN A 287 20.38 9.85 0.95
N LYS A 288 19.91 8.92 1.77
CA LYS A 288 18.49 8.63 1.95
C LYS A 288 17.94 9.46 3.10
N VAL A 289 17.14 10.48 2.78
CA VAL A 289 16.48 11.36 3.75
C VAL A 289 15.11 10.79 4.09
N LEU A 290 14.97 10.21 5.27
CA LEU A 290 13.74 9.53 5.72
C LEU A 290 12.85 10.50 6.48
N GLU A 291 11.80 11.00 5.83
CA GLU A 291 10.89 12.00 6.37
C GLU A 291 9.48 11.84 5.80
N THR A 292 8.47 12.35 6.50
CA THR A 292 7.08 12.28 6.01
C THR A 292 6.94 12.99 4.67
N ASN A 293 6.14 12.43 3.74
CA ASN A 293 5.85 13.06 2.45
C ASN A 293 5.38 14.52 2.67
N PRO A 294 6.00 15.54 2.05
CA PRO A 294 5.54 16.92 2.18
C PRO A 294 4.07 17.10 1.80
N SER A 295 3.62 16.38 0.77
CA SER A 295 2.23 16.36 0.31
C SER A 295 1.25 15.91 1.39
N THR A 296 1.65 15.05 2.33
CA THR A 296 0.77 14.59 3.43
C THR A 296 0.37 15.75 4.34
N LEU A 297 1.31 16.63 4.68
CA LEU A 297 1.00 17.83 5.48
C LEU A 297 0.25 18.88 4.64
N LEU A 298 0.66 19.08 3.39
CA LEU A 298 0.03 20.06 2.50
C LEU A 298 -1.45 19.74 2.24
N LYS A 299 -1.79 18.46 2.02
CA LYS A 299 -3.18 18.02 1.79
C LYS A 299 -4.00 17.83 3.06
N ALA A 300 -3.36 17.84 4.24
CA ALA A 300 -4.08 17.80 5.50
C ALA A 300 -4.88 19.09 5.72
N SER A 301 -4.30 20.25 5.36
CA SER A 301 -4.95 21.56 5.42
C SER A 301 -5.69 21.86 4.11
N LYS A 302 -7.02 21.80 4.14
CA LYS A 302 -7.86 21.99 2.92
C LYS A 302 -7.94 23.47 2.59
N ASN A 303 -7.87 23.82 1.31
CA ASN A 303 -8.11 25.19 0.87
C ASN A 303 -9.61 25.50 0.79
N GLU A 304 -9.96 26.77 0.57
CA GLU A 304 -11.36 27.21 0.58
C GLU A 304 -12.24 26.50 -0.47
N VAL A 305 -11.69 26.17 -1.65
CA VAL A 305 -12.42 25.42 -2.69
C VAL A 305 -12.73 24.01 -2.20
N GLU A 306 -11.74 23.30 -1.67
CA GLU A 306 -11.89 21.94 -1.13
C GLU A 306 -12.88 21.91 0.06
N ILE A 307 -12.79 22.89 0.97
CA ILE A 307 -13.72 23.02 2.11
C ILE A 307 -15.14 23.26 1.62
N ASN A 308 -15.35 24.19 0.69
CA ASN A 308 -16.67 24.50 0.17
C ASN A 308 -17.28 23.31 -0.59
N ASN A 309 -16.47 22.56 -1.33
CA ASN A 309 -16.91 21.33 -1.98
C ASN A 309 -17.28 20.24 -0.95
N THR A 310 -16.51 20.10 0.13
CA THR A 310 -16.84 19.19 1.24
C THR A 310 -18.19 19.53 1.86
N ARG A 311 -18.46 20.82 2.14
CA ARG A 311 -19.77 21.26 2.66
C ARG A 311 -20.91 20.91 1.72
N LYS A 312 -20.76 21.17 0.41
CA LYS A 312 -21.76 20.83 -0.60
C LYS A 312 -22.05 19.32 -0.64
N VAL A 313 -21.00 18.49 -0.56
CA VAL A 313 -21.15 17.02 -0.54
C VAL A 313 -21.86 16.56 0.73
N MET A 314 -21.51 17.10 1.90
CA MET A 314 -22.16 16.74 3.17
C MET A 314 -23.65 17.11 3.21
N VAL A 315 -24.06 18.20 2.55
CA VAL A 315 -25.49 18.52 2.40
C VAL A 315 -26.20 17.45 1.57
N LYS A 316 -25.61 17.03 0.44
CA LYS A 316 -26.20 15.99 -0.42
C LYS A 316 -26.30 14.65 0.30
N ASP A 317 -25.26 14.27 1.03
CA ASP A 317 -25.22 13.05 1.83
C ASP A 317 -26.28 13.06 2.94
N GLY A 318 -26.42 14.20 3.65
CA GLY A 318 -27.47 14.39 4.65
C GLY A 318 -28.89 14.25 4.09
N VAL A 319 -29.14 14.75 2.86
CA VAL A 319 -30.43 14.55 2.18
C VAL A 319 -30.66 13.06 1.89
N ALA A 320 -29.67 12.35 1.36
CA ALA A 320 -29.78 10.92 1.05
C ALA A 320 -30.06 10.08 2.30
N ILE A 321 -29.31 10.29 3.39
CA ILE A 321 -29.53 9.60 4.67
C ILE A 321 -30.92 9.93 5.24
N THR A 322 -31.36 11.18 5.16
CA THR A 322 -32.70 11.57 5.65
C THR A 322 -33.81 10.86 4.87
N GLN A 323 -33.69 10.78 3.55
CA GLN A 323 -34.64 10.05 2.70
C GLN A 323 -34.64 8.56 3.04
N PHE A 324 -33.46 7.95 3.19
CA PHE A 324 -33.32 6.56 3.58
C PHE A 324 -33.97 6.28 4.94
N LEU A 325 -33.67 7.08 5.98
CA LEU A 325 -34.26 6.92 7.31
C LEU A 325 -35.78 7.09 7.32
N LYS A 326 -36.31 8.02 6.51
CA LYS A 326 -37.77 8.17 6.34
C LYS A 326 -38.37 6.92 5.72
N TRP A 327 -37.75 6.40 4.67
CA TRP A 327 -38.20 5.19 4.00
C TRP A 327 -38.16 3.98 4.95
N VAL A 328 -37.07 3.77 5.70
CA VAL A 328 -36.97 2.69 6.70
C VAL A 328 -38.09 2.81 7.74
N LYS A 329 -38.28 4.01 8.31
CA LYS A 329 -39.33 4.25 9.31
C LYS A 329 -40.73 3.90 8.81
N ASP A 330 -41.03 4.19 7.55
CA ASP A 330 -42.36 3.95 6.99
C ASP A 330 -42.60 2.48 6.64
N ASN A 331 -41.54 1.71 6.35
CA ASN A 331 -41.63 0.38 5.75
C ASN A 331 -41.20 -0.76 6.69
N VAL A 332 -40.44 -0.47 7.75
CA VAL A 332 -40.00 -1.48 8.72
C VAL A 332 -41.20 -2.20 9.34
N GLY A 333 -41.17 -3.54 9.29
CA GLY A 333 -42.27 -4.40 9.75
C GLY A 333 -43.48 -4.47 8.80
N LYS A 334 -43.45 -3.79 7.65
CA LYS A 334 -44.50 -3.86 6.61
C LYS A 334 -44.06 -4.58 5.36
N ILE A 335 -42.77 -4.53 5.04
CA ILE A 335 -42.15 -5.26 3.94
C ILE A 335 -40.98 -6.08 4.48
N GLU A 336 -40.60 -7.10 3.72
CA GLU A 336 -39.36 -7.82 3.98
C GLU A 336 -38.17 -6.86 3.78
N MET A 337 -37.29 -6.82 4.78
CA MET A 337 -36.08 -6.01 4.79
C MET A 337 -34.94 -6.86 5.34
N THR A 338 -33.88 -7.00 4.56
CA THR A 338 -32.60 -7.53 5.03
C THR A 338 -31.66 -6.37 5.33
N GLU A 339 -30.52 -6.66 5.98
CA GLU A 339 -29.32 -5.83 5.81
C GLU A 339 -29.03 -5.64 4.31
#